data_AF-A0A2A5GZY9-F1
#
_entry.id   AF-A0A2A5GZY9-F1
#
_cell.length_a   1.000
_cell.length_b   1.000
_cell.length_c   1.000
_cell.angle_alpha   90.00
_cell.angle_beta   90.00
_cell.angle_gamma   90.00
#
_symmetry.space_group_name_H-M   'P 1'
#
loop_
_entity.id
_entity.type
_entity.pdbx_description
1 polymer ?
#
loop_
_entity_poly.entity_id
_entity_poly.type
_entity_poly.pdbx_seq_one_letter_code
_entity_poly.pdbx_strand_id
1 'polypeptide(L)'
;MTNAIGIALTGLNSASLRLNASASNIANISTSGSLTDPDNAPYTPLTTQSTALGSIGGVHTAFIAQQPAFTPSYDPDSPFADENGIIGVPNVNLAEELVNIKLAAISYKANLSTIKVAGELFDELLETFKD
;
A
#
# COMPACT_ATOMS: atom_id res chain seq x y z
N MET A 1 -7.34 -1.77 -27.62
CA MET A 1 -6.27 -0.86 -27.16
C MET A 1 -6.65 -0.15 -25.85
N THR A 2 -7.81 0.50 -25.77
CA THR A 2 -8.34 1.19 -24.57
C THR A 2 -8.43 0.30 -23.31
N ASN A 3 -8.75 -0.99 -23.45
CA ASN A 3 -8.82 -1.90 -22.30
C ASN A 3 -7.44 -2.19 -21.66
N ALA A 4 -6.36 -2.30 -22.45
CA ALA A 4 -5.03 -2.57 -21.89
C ALA A 4 -4.49 -1.38 -21.08
N ILE A 5 -4.69 -0.16 -21.59
CA ILE A 5 -4.35 1.09 -20.87
C ILE A 5 -5.19 1.20 -19.59
N GLY A 6 -6.50 0.92 -19.66
CA GLY A 6 -7.38 0.94 -18.48
C GLY A 6 -6.94 -0.04 -17.40
N ILE A 7 -6.64 -1.29 -17.77
CA ILE A 7 -6.15 -2.32 -16.84
C ILE A 7 -4.81 -1.88 -16.22
N ALA A 8 -3.86 -1.44 -17.05
CA ALA A 8 -2.56 -0.98 -16.58
C ALA A 8 -2.68 0.24 -15.64
N LEU A 9 -3.60 1.17 -15.92
CA LEU A 9 -3.87 2.32 -15.06
C LEU A 9 -4.40 1.89 -13.69
N THR A 10 -5.35 0.95 -13.65
CA THR A 10 -5.86 0.42 -12.37
C THR A 10 -4.77 -0.33 -11.59
N GLY A 11 -3.91 -1.09 -12.27
CA GLY A 11 -2.75 -1.74 -11.66
C GLY A 11 -1.70 -0.75 -11.14
N LEU A 12 -1.47 0.35 -11.85
CA LEU A 12 -0.57 1.44 -11.42
C LEU A 12 -1.10 2.14 -10.17
N ASN A 13 -2.41 2.42 -10.12
CA ASN A 13 -3.04 2.97 -8.93
C ASN A 13 -2.92 2.01 -7.73
N SER A 14 -3.23 0.72 -7.94
CA SER A 14 -3.07 -0.32 -6.92
C SER A 14 -1.65 -0.39 -6.35
N ALA A 15 -0.63 -0.36 -7.22
CA ALA A 15 0.77 -0.34 -6.81
C ALA A 15 1.12 0.94 -6.03
N SER A 16 0.57 2.08 -6.41
CA SER A 16 0.77 3.36 -5.69
C SER A 16 0.16 3.32 -4.29
N LEU A 17 -1.05 2.75 -4.14
CA LEU A 17 -1.68 2.59 -2.84
C LEU A 17 -0.89 1.63 -1.94
N ARG A 18 -0.38 0.52 -2.48
CA ARG A 18 0.53 -0.39 -1.74
C ARG A 18 1.77 0.32 -1.24
N LEU A 19 2.41 1.11 -2.11
CA LEU A 19 3.57 1.90 -1.75
C LEU A 19 3.24 2.88 -0.60
N ASN A 20 2.10 3.56 -0.68
CA ASN A 20 1.65 4.51 0.34
C ASN A 20 1.33 3.83 1.68
N ALA A 21 0.68 2.66 1.68
CA ALA A 21 0.42 1.88 2.89
C ALA A 21 1.74 1.50 3.59
N SER A 22 2.67 0.91 2.84
CA SER A 22 3.97 0.49 3.39
C SER A 22 4.81 1.67 3.88
N ALA A 23 4.82 2.78 3.14
CA ALA A 23 5.51 4.00 3.57
C ALA A 23 4.91 4.56 4.87
N SER A 24 3.58 4.57 4.99
CA SER A 24 2.89 5.01 6.21
C SER A 24 3.22 4.09 7.39
N ASN A 25 3.25 2.78 7.19
CA ASN A 25 3.58 1.82 8.23
C ASN A 25 5.03 1.96 8.71
N ILE A 26 5.98 2.12 7.79
CA ILE A 26 7.39 2.34 8.14
C ILE A 26 7.57 3.67 8.87
N ALA A 27 6.92 4.74 8.42
CA ALA A 27 7.03 6.06 9.06
C ALA A 27 6.48 6.07 10.49
N ASN A 28 5.46 5.25 10.78
CA ASN A 28 4.78 5.20 12.07
C ASN A 28 5.11 3.94 12.89
N ILE A 29 6.14 3.16 12.51
CA ILE A 29 6.49 1.91 13.20
C ILE A 29 6.85 2.14 14.68
N SER A 30 7.41 3.30 15.01
CA SER A 30 7.78 3.70 16.37
C SER A 30 6.69 4.48 17.12
N THR A 31 5.51 4.66 16.52
CA THR A 31 4.38 5.38 17.14
C THR A 31 3.62 4.43 18.06
N SER A 32 4.26 4.11 19.19
CA SER A 32 3.65 3.36 20.28
C SER A 32 2.63 4.22 21.04
N GLY A 33 1.76 3.56 21.78
CA GLY A 33 0.69 4.22 22.52
C GLY A 33 0.11 3.31 23.59
N SER A 34 -0.85 3.86 24.32
CA SER A 34 -1.54 3.16 25.40
C SER A 34 -2.55 2.17 24.83
N LEU A 35 -2.64 0.99 25.43
CA LEU A 35 -3.67 -0.01 25.11
C LEU A 35 -5.01 0.29 25.80
N THR A 36 -5.00 1.15 26.81
CA THR A 36 -6.15 1.44 27.67
C THR A 36 -6.74 2.83 27.44
N ASP A 37 -5.93 3.78 26.96
CA ASP A 37 -6.33 5.16 26.71
C ASP A 37 -6.55 5.42 25.20
N PRO A 38 -7.80 5.68 24.75
CA PRO A 38 -8.11 6.00 23.37
C PRO A 38 -7.45 7.28 22.86
N ASP A 39 -7.17 8.25 23.73
CA ASP A 39 -6.59 9.54 23.34
C ASP A 39 -5.09 9.41 23.01
N ASN A 40 -4.45 8.35 23.51
CA ASN A 40 -3.04 8.03 23.29
C ASN A 40 -2.87 6.70 22.55
N ALA A 41 -3.81 6.34 21.68
CA ALA A 41 -3.80 5.06 20.98
C ALA A 41 -2.59 4.93 20.02
N PRO A 42 -1.98 3.73 19.91
CA PRO A 42 -0.90 3.47 18.96
C PRO A 42 -1.36 3.58 17.50
N TYR A 43 -0.40 3.81 16.60
CA TYR A 43 -0.68 3.83 15.17
C TYR A 43 -1.20 2.47 14.69
N THR A 44 -2.32 2.47 13.96
CA THR A 44 -2.90 1.27 13.35
C THR A 44 -2.30 1.05 11.96
N PRO A 45 -1.59 -0.06 11.71
CA PRO A 45 -1.01 -0.34 10.40
C PRO A 45 -2.08 -0.49 9.32
N LEU A 46 -1.74 -0.04 8.12
CA LEU A 46 -2.58 -0.12 6.94
C LEU A 46 -2.08 -1.26 6.06
N THR A 47 -2.99 -2.08 5.56
CA THR A 47 -2.72 -3.00 4.45
C THR A 47 -3.65 -2.70 3.29
N THR A 48 -3.38 -3.28 2.13
CA THR A 48 -4.20 -3.07 0.94
C THR A 48 -4.92 -4.34 0.56
N GLN A 49 -6.22 -4.23 0.30
CA GLN A 49 -6.99 -5.31 -0.30
C GLN A 49 -7.27 -4.99 -1.76
N SER A 50 -6.91 -5.91 -2.64
CA SER A 50 -7.14 -5.80 -4.08
C SER A 50 -8.29 -6.71 -4.50
N THR A 51 -9.26 -6.17 -5.23
CA THR A 51 -10.39 -6.93 -5.80
C THR A 51 -10.38 -6.79 -7.33
N ALA A 52 -10.71 -7.86 -8.03
CA ALA A 52 -10.75 -7.85 -9.49
C ALA A 52 -11.95 -7.02 -9.99
N LEU A 53 -11.74 -6.15 -10.98
CA LEU A 53 -12.84 -5.50 -11.70
C LEU A 53 -13.37 -6.43 -12.81
N GLY A 54 -14.44 -7.17 -12.51
CA GLY A 54 -15.27 -7.88 -13.50
C GLY A 54 -14.54 -8.81 -14.50
N SER A 55 -15.22 -9.19 -15.58
CA SER A 55 -14.70 -10.16 -16.57
C SER A 55 -13.65 -9.61 -17.55
N ILE A 56 -13.49 -8.29 -17.63
CA ILE A 56 -12.65 -7.63 -18.64
C ILE A 56 -11.23 -7.36 -18.11
N GLY A 57 -11.01 -7.53 -16.80
CA GLY A 57 -9.72 -7.34 -16.14
C GLY A 57 -9.58 -5.96 -15.48
N GLY A 58 -8.51 -5.81 -14.69
CA GLY A 58 -8.25 -4.62 -13.87
C GLY A 58 -8.45 -4.90 -12.38
N VAL A 59 -8.07 -3.93 -11.54
CA VAL A 59 -8.04 -4.12 -10.09
C VAL A 59 -8.51 -2.87 -9.34
N HIS A 60 -9.39 -3.05 -8.37
CA HIS A 60 -9.70 -2.02 -7.38
C HIS A 60 -8.85 -2.32 -6.16
N THR A 61 -8.32 -1.30 -5.50
CA THR A 61 -7.56 -1.48 -4.27
C THR A 61 -7.97 -0.42 -3.27
N ALA A 62 -8.19 -0.86 -2.04
CA ALA A 62 -8.55 0.00 -0.93
C ALA A 62 -7.62 -0.26 0.25
N PHE A 63 -7.44 0.76 1.08
CA PHE A 63 -6.80 0.59 2.39
C PHE A 63 -7.74 -0.12 3.33
N ILE A 64 -7.20 -1.06 4.08
CA ILE A 64 -7.86 -1.74 5.18
C ILE A 64 -6.92 -1.72 6.39
N ALA A 65 -7.49 -1.67 7.59
CA ALA A 65 -6.68 -1.79 8.81
C ALA A 65 -6.11 -3.20 8.92
N GLN A 66 -4.83 -3.32 9.28
CA GLN A 66 -4.21 -4.60 9.55
C GLN A 66 -4.77 -5.21 10.84
N GLN A 67 -4.97 -6.54 10.82
CA GLN A 67 -5.43 -7.28 11.98
C GLN A 67 -4.51 -8.49 12.23
N PRO A 68 -3.94 -8.65 13.44
CA PRO A 68 -4.04 -7.74 14.58
C PRO A 68 -3.29 -6.42 14.33
N ALA A 69 -3.85 -5.31 14.85
CA ALA A 69 -3.30 -3.96 14.65
C ALA A 69 -2.05 -3.68 15.52
N PHE A 70 -1.96 -4.29 16.70
CA PHE A 70 -0.94 -4.00 17.69
C PHE A 70 -0.35 -5.28 18.28
N THR A 71 0.89 -5.17 18.76
CA THR A 71 1.59 -6.20 19.51
C THR A 71 1.94 -5.62 20.89
N PRO A 72 1.75 -6.35 21.99
CA PRO A 72 2.17 -5.87 23.31
C PRO A 72 3.69 -5.84 23.40
N SER A 73 4.25 -4.74 23.92
CA SER A 73 5.67 -4.57 24.22
C SER A 73 5.85 -4.11 25.65
N TYR A 74 6.92 -4.54 26.31
CA TYR A 74 7.24 -4.14 27.68
C TYR A 74 8.15 -2.91 27.66
N ASP A 75 7.64 -1.81 28.19
CA ASP A 75 8.35 -0.54 28.33
C ASP A 75 7.81 0.21 29.58
N PRO A 76 8.34 -0.09 30.77
CA PRO A 76 7.83 0.46 32.03
C PRO A 76 8.15 1.94 32.23
N ASP A 77 9.11 2.49 31.48
CA ASP A 77 9.52 3.90 31.56
C ASP A 77 8.67 4.80 30.64
N SER A 78 7.79 4.22 29.82
CA SER A 78 6.93 4.94 28.89
C SER A 78 5.73 5.61 29.59
N PRO A 79 5.37 6.86 29.23
CA PRO A 79 4.16 7.51 29.74
C PRO A 79 2.87 6.81 29.31
N PHE A 80 2.95 5.91 28.33
CA PHE A 80 1.81 5.15 27.80
C PHE A 80 1.68 3.75 28.41
N ALA A 81 2.56 3.40 29.35
CA ALA A 81 2.58 2.09 29.97
C ALA A 81 1.35 1.89 30.87
N ASP A 82 0.76 0.70 30.81
CA ASP A 82 -0.27 0.27 31.75
C ASP A 82 0.31 -0.06 33.14
N GLU A 83 -0.55 -0.51 34.08
CA GLU A 83 -0.14 -0.90 35.44
C GLU A 83 0.94 -2.00 35.47
N ASN A 84 1.10 -2.76 34.39
CA ASN A 84 2.08 -3.83 34.25
C ASN A 84 3.33 -3.42 33.44
N GLY A 85 3.44 -2.15 33.01
CA GLY A 85 4.54 -1.68 32.19
C GLY A 85 4.41 -2.04 30.70
N ILE A 86 3.21 -2.39 30.23
CA ILE A 86 2.96 -2.82 28.85
C ILE A 86 2.44 -1.64 28.01
N ILE A 87 3.00 -1.50 26.82
CA ILE A 87 2.57 -0.56 25.78
C ILE A 87 2.10 -1.31 24.53
N GLY A 88 1.26 -0.65 23.74
CA GLY A 88 0.90 -1.13 22.41
C GLY A 88 1.89 -0.60 21.38
N VAL A 89 2.54 -1.50 20.65
CA VAL A 89 3.33 -1.13 19.47
C VAL A 89 2.58 -1.50 18.19
N PRO A 90 2.65 -0.68 17.13
CA PRO A 90 2.10 -1.04 15.83
C PRO A 90 2.66 -2.39 15.35
N ASN A 91 1.77 -3.27 14.89
CA ASN A 91 2.19 -4.58 14.36
C ASN A 91 2.74 -4.43 12.93
N VAL A 92 3.92 -3.81 12.79
CA VAL A 92 4.57 -3.59 11.49
C VAL A 92 5.85 -4.42 11.41
N ASN A 93 5.99 -5.19 10.34
CA ASN A 93 7.24 -5.88 10.03
C ASN A 93 8.03 -5.09 8.97
N LEU A 94 9.13 -4.45 9.38
CA LEU A 94 9.95 -3.64 8.48
C LEU A 94 10.47 -4.44 7.27
N ALA A 95 10.85 -5.70 7.44
CA ALA A 95 11.34 -6.51 6.33
C ALA A 95 10.24 -6.78 5.30
N GLU A 96 9.03 -7.05 5.77
CA GLU A 96 7.86 -7.23 4.92
C GLU A 96 7.49 -5.94 4.18
N GLU A 97 7.51 -4.80 4.87
CA GLU A 97 7.19 -3.51 4.23
C GLU A 97 8.20 -3.11 3.17
N LEU A 98 9.49 -3.39 3.37
CA LEU A 98 10.52 -3.15 2.35
C LEU A 98 10.31 -4.04 1.12
N VAL A 99 9.90 -5.30 1.31
CA VAL A 99 9.52 -6.20 0.22
C VAL A 99 8.28 -5.66 -0.51
N ASN A 100 7.27 -5.19 0.23
CA ASN A 100 6.06 -4.59 -0.34
C ASN A 100 6.37 -3.33 -1.16
N ILE A 101 7.23 -2.43 -0.68
CA ILE A 101 7.72 -1.27 -1.43
C ILE A 101 8.39 -1.72 -2.73
N LYS A 102 9.27 -2.72 -2.66
CA LYS A 102 9.98 -3.22 -3.84
C LYS A 102 9.03 -3.82 -4.86
N LEU A 103 8.08 -4.64 -4.41
CA LEU A 103 7.08 -5.26 -5.25
C LEU A 103 6.17 -4.20 -5.89
N ALA A 104 5.70 -3.22 -5.11
CA ALA A 104 4.92 -2.09 -5.59
C ALA A 104 5.69 -1.31 -6.67
N ALA A 105 6.98 -1.02 -6.46
CA ALA A 105 7.81 -0.33 -7.45
C ALA A 105 7.96 -1.13 -8.75
N ILE A 106 8.13 -2.46 -8.66
CA ILE A 106 8.21 -3.33 -9.84
C ILE A 106 6.87 -3.34 -10.59
N SER A 107 5.75 -3.54 -9.90
CA SER A 107 4.42 -3.52 -10.50
C SER A 107 4.06 -2.17 -11.11
N TYR A 108 4.43 -1.07 -10.47
CA TYR A 108 4.24 0.28 -11.01
C TYR A 108 4.99 0.44 -12.33
N LYS A 109 6.28 0.06 -12.37
CA LYS A 109 7.11 0.13 -13.58
C LYS A 109 6.56 -0.76 -14.71
N ALA A 110 6.10 -1.95 -14.38
CA ALA A 110 5.52 -2.86 -15.37
C ALA A 110 4.26 -2.27 -16.00
N ASN A 111 3.31 -1.77 -15.19
CA ASN A 111 2.10 -1.12 -15.70
C ASN A 111 2.40 0.15 -16.50
N LEU A 112 3.36 0.97 -16.05
CA LEU A 112 3.80 2.15 -16.79
C LEU A 112 4.39 1.76 -18.16
N SER A 113 5.18 0.69 -18.22
CA SER A 113 5.73 0.20 -19.49
C SER A 113 4.61 -0.21 -20.47
N THR A 114 3.58 -0.89 -19.99
CA THR A 114 2.41 -1.25 -20.81
C THR A 114 1.71 -0.02 -21.37
N ILE A 115 1.53 1.03 -20.55
CA ILE A 115 0.91 2.28 -21.00
C ILE A 115 1.77 2.94 -22.09
N LYS A 116 3.10 2.95 -21.94
CA LYS A 116 4.02 3.52 -22.94
C LYS A 116 3.92 2.81 -24.28
N VAL A 117 4.04 1.48 -24.28
CA VAL A 117 3.93 0.67 -25.51
C VAL A 117 2.57 0.87 -26.18
N ALA A 118 1.49 0.94 -25.40
CA ALA A 118 0.16 1.19 -25.95
C ALA A 118 0.02 2.59 -26.57
N GLY A 119 0.70 3.59 -26.00
CA GLY A 119 0.78 4.95 -26.55
C GLY A 119 1.56 5.00 -27.86
N GLU A 120 2.74 4.38 -27.92
CA GLU A 120 3.56 4.28 -29.13
C GLU A 120 2.79 3.65 -30.30
N LEU A 121 2.07 2.54 -30.04
CA LEU A 121 1.22 1.88 -31.03
C LEU A 121 0.04 2.76 -31.51
N PHE A 122 -0.45 3.66 -30.66
CA PHE A 122 -1.51 4.59 -31.03
C PHE A 122 -0.98 5.72 -31.92
N ASP A 123 0.20 6.24 -31.59
CA ASP A 123 0.86 7.27 -32.38
C ASP A 123 1.22 6.77 -33.79
N GLU A 124 1.76 5.55 -33.90
CA GLU A 124 2.08 4.92 -35.19
C GLU A 124 0.82 4.67 -36.05
N LEU A 125 -0.28 4.29 -35.41
CA LEU A 125 -1.58 4.19 -36.09
C LEU A 125 -2.04 5.55 -36.64
N LEU A 126 -1.90 6.63 -35.86
CA LEU A 126 -2.28 7.98 -36.30
C LEU A 126 -1.40 8.51 -37.43
N GLU A 127 -0.12 8.17 -37.44
CA GLU A 127 0.80 8.52 -38.53
C GLU A 127 0.40 7.83 -39.84
N THR A 128 0.04 6.55 -39.77
CA THR A 128 -0.42 5.77 -40.95
C THR A 128 -1.65 6.37 -41.65
N PHE A 129 -2.51 7.12 -40.94
CA PHE A 129 -3.70 7.77 -41.52
C PHE A 129 -3.44 9.19 -42.06
N LYS A 130 -2.24 9.75 -41.88
CA LYS A 130 -1.88 11.09 -42.38
C LYS A 130 -1.29 11.07 -43.79
N ASP A 131 -0.85 9.91 -44.27
CA ASP A 131 -0.41 9.66 -45.64
C ASP A 131 -1.58 9.20 -46.54
#